data_AF-A0A8T1GDM7-F1
#
_entry.id   AF-A0A8T1GDM7-F1
#
_cell.length_a   1.000
_cell.length_b   1.000
_cell.length_c   1.000
_cell.angle_alpha   90.00
_cell.angle_beta   90.00
_cell.angle_gamma   90.00
#
_symmetry.space_group_name_H-M   'P 1'
#
loop_
_entity.id
_entity.type
_entity.pdbx_description
1 polymer ?
#
loop_
_entity_poly.entity_id
_entity_poly.type
_entity_poly.pdbx_seq_one_letter_code
_entity_poly.pdbx_strand_id
1 'polypeptide(L)'
;MEFLYVLPGCEGSAHDGRVLKDAVSHDLRIPEGKYYLGDAGYALNSYTVTPYRGTRYHLKEFGDGLQKPQNKEELYNLRHSSLRNVIERTYGAVKNKFPVLLNMNSYALEEQTGLIQSVFAIYNFIRRNRDEFLNEHGSYTRNGEQDADERDAGDTEPVEADDGTMKKLRDDIATAMWVDYLVTLAGRYGEVVV
;
A
#
# COMPACT_ATOMS: atom_id res chain seq x y z
N MET A 1 -8.90 8.55 4.23
CA MET A 1 -8.51 7.24 4.77
C MET A 1 -8.37 7.41 6.27
N GLU A 2 -8.58 6.35 7.05
CA GLU A 2 -8.35 6.34 8.50
C GLU A 2 -7.27 5.29 8.81
N PHE A 3 -6.51 5.51 9.87
CA PHE A 3 -5.54 4.56 10.38
C PHE A 3 -6.18 3.71 11.47
N LEU A 4 -6.37 2.42 11.22
CA LEU A 4 -7.04 1.53 12.18
C LEU A 4 -6.07 0.86 13.14
N TYR A 5 -4.81 0.75 12.73
CA TYR A 5 -3.74 0.08 13.46
C TYR A 5 -2.43 0.82 13.26
N VAL A 6 -1.67 1.00 14.33
CA VAL A 6 -0.35 1.64 14.32
C VAL A 6 0.52 0.90 15.32
N LEU A 7 1.56 0.23 14.83
CA LEU A 7 2.61 -0.37 15.66
C LEU A 7 3.89 0.49 15.57
N PRO A 8 4.12 1.40 16.53
CA PRO A 8 5.39 2.11 16.67
C PRO A 8 6.46 1.24 17.35
N GLY A 9 7.72 1.66 17.24
CA GLY A 9 8.83 1.06 18.01
C GLY A 9 9.68 0.06 17.24
N CYS A 10 9.32 -0.28 15.99
CA CYS A 10 10.21 -1.05 15.11
C CYS A 10 11.44 -0.22 14.72
N GLU A 11 12.59 -0.89 14.60
CA GLU A 11 13.82 -0.28 14.11
C GLU A 11 13.63 0.23 12.66
N GLY A 12 14.16 1.41 12.34
CA GLY A 12 14.00 2.00 11.00
C GLY A 12 14.63 1.20 9.85
N SER A 13 15.48 0.22 10.16
CA SER A 13 16.11 -0.72 9.23
C SER A 13 15.36 -2.06 9.10
N ALA A 14 14.28 -2.26 9.88
CA ALA A 14 13.56 -3.52 9.91
C ALA A 14 12.89 -3.82 8.56
N HIS A 15 12.97 -5.08 8.12
CA HIS A 15 12.26 -5.54 6.94
C HIS A 15 10.73 -5.53 7.15
N ASP A 16 10.00 -5.18 6.10
CA ASP A 16 8.53 -5.12 6.08
C ASP A 16 7.87 -6.43 6.59
N GLY A 17 8.38 -7.58 6.15
CA GLY A 17 7.89 -8.88 6.61
C GLY A 17 8.06 -9.10 8.12
N ARG A 18 9.14 -8.57 8.72
CA ARG A 18 9.37 -8.63 10.17
C ARG A 18 8.40 -7.72 10.90
N VAL A 19 8.18 -6.50 10.41
CA VAL A 19 7.22 -5.55 11.00
C VAL A 19 5.80 -6.13 10.97
N LEU A 20 5.39 -6.76 9.87
CA LEU A 20 4.08 -7.40 9.75
C LEU A 20 3.94 -8.61 10.69
N LYS A 21 4.95 -9.46 10.77
CA LYS A 21 4.96 -10.60 11.70
C LYS A 21 4.84 -10.13 13.15
N ASP A 22 5.57 -9.08 13.50
CA ASP A 22 5.53 -8.48 14.84
C ASP A 22 4.13 -7.94 15.15
N ALA A 23 3.53 -7.19 14.22
CA ALA A 23 2.16 -6.68 14.35
C ALA A 23 1.11 -7.77 14.54
N VAL A 24 1.17 -8.84 13.74
CA VAL A 24 0.26 -10.00 13.87
C VAL A 24 0.46 -10.71 15.21
N SER A 25 1.70 -10.81 15.68
CA SER A 25 2.02 -11.44 16.97
C SER A 25 1.56 -10.61 18.18
N HIS A 26 1.44 -9.29 18.03
CA HIS A 26 0.90 -8.40 19.04
C HIS A 26 -0.62 -8.48 19.07
N ASP A 27 -1.29 -7.81 18.14
CA ASP A 27 -2.74 -7.59 18.20
C ASP A 27 -3.38 -7.20 16.85
N LEU A 28 -2.60 -7.19 15.76
CA LEU A 28 -3.14 -6.97 14.43
C LEU A 28 -4.01 -8.16 14.01
N ARG A 29 -5.33 -8.00 14.17
CA ARG A 29 -6.31 -9.00 13.75
C ARG A 29 -6.72 -8.81 12.31
N ILE A 30 -6.91 -9.93 11.64
CA ILE A 30 -7.33 -10.00 10.24
C ILE A 30 -8.76 -10.52 10.28
N PRO A 31 -9.77 -9.69 9.97
CA PRO A 31 -11.15 -10.15 10.01
C PRO A 31 -11.37 -11.32 9.05
N GLU A 32 -12.22 -12.25 9.44
CA GLU A 32 -12.56 -13.41 8.61
C GLU A 32 -13.03 -12.98 7.21
N GLY A 33 -12.51 -13.66 6.18
CA GLY A 33 -12.80 -13.35 4.78
C GLY A 33 -12.15 -12.05 4.26
N LYS A 34 -11.24 -11.43 5.01
CA LYS A 34 -10.47 -10.25 4.57
C LYS A 34 -8.98 -10.54 4.49
N TYR A 35 -8.30 -9.69 3.74
CA TYR A 35 -6.85 -9.73 3.52
C TYR A 35 -6.31 -8.30 3.45
N TYR A 36 -5.01 -8.16 3.71
CA TYR A 36 -4.29 -6.91 3.50
C TYR A 36 -3.73 -6.82 2.09
N LEU A 37 -3.65 -5.59 1.58
CA LEU A 37 -2.95 -5.28 0.34
C LEU A 37 -1.52 -4.88 0.72
N GLY A 38 -0.56 -5.79 0.50
CA GLY A 38 0.85 -5.54 0.78
C GLY A 38 1.55 -5.01 -0.45
N ASP A 39 2.49 -4.09 -0.27
CA ASP A 39 3.33 -3.67 -1.39
C ASP A 39 4.36 -4.75 -1.79
N ALA A 40 5.26 -4.42 -2.72
CA ALA A 40 6.22 -5.39 -3.26
C ALA A 40 7.30 -5.82 -2.23
N GLY A 41 7.49 -5.07 -1.13
CA GLY A 41 8.36 -5.42 -0.02
C GLY A 41 7.79 -6.52 0.88
N TYR A 42 6.50 -6.80 0.79
CA TYR A 42 5.86 -7.90 1.52
C TYR A 42 5.87 -9.21 0.72
N ALA A 43 5.84 -10.32 1.45
CA ALA A 43 5.59 -11.63 0.87
C ALA A 43 4.09 -11.83 0.62
N LEU A 44 3.76 -12.58 -0.45
CA LEU A 44 2.44 -13.17 -0.60
C LEU A 44 2.29 -14.26 0.47
N ASN A 45 1.30 -14.14 1.35
CA ASN A 45 1.05 -15.08 2.45
C ASN A 45 -0.46 -15.21 2.69
N SER A 46 -0.86 -16.07 3.64
CA SER A 46 -2.25 -16.42 3.97
C SER A 46 -3.18 -15.24 4.26
N TYR A 47 -2.65 -14.04 4.47
CA TYR A 47 -3.44 -12.85 4.80
C TYR A 47 -3.01 -11.57 4.07
N THR A 48 -2.04 -11.65 3.16
CA THR A 48 -1.52 -10.50 2.40
C THR A 48 -1.49 -10.83 0.91
N VAL A 49 -2.11 -9.98 0.09
CA VAL A 49 -2.02 -10.05 -1.37
C VAL A 49 -1.07 -8.97 -1.87
N THR A 50 -0.11 -9.36 -2.69
CA THR A 50 0.99 -8.52 -3.19
C THR A 50 1.01 -8.48 -4.72
N PRO A 51 1.65 -7.47 -5.35
CA PRO A 51 1.72 -7.38 -6.81
C PRO A 51 2.42 -8.59 -7.45
N TYR A 52 2.17 -8.79 -8.75
CA TYR A 52 2.95 -9.73 -9.55
C TYR A 52 4.38 -9.21 -9.68
N ARG A 53 5.35 -10.08 -9.34
CA ARG A 53 6.78 -9.81 -9.49
C ARG A 53 7.21 -10.03 -10.95
N GLY A 54 8.18 -9.25 -11.41
CA GLY A 54 8.66 -9.33 -12.81
C GLY A 54 7.70 -8.74 -13.85
N THR A 55 6.63 -8.08 -13.39
CA THR A 55 5.63 -7.41 -14.22
C THR A 55 5.66 -5.92 -13.88
N ARG A 56 5.40 -5.04 -14.86
CA ARG A 56 5.33 -3.58 -14.66
C ARG A 56 4.43 -3.23 -13.47
N TYR A 57 4.89 -2.34 -12.60
CA TYR A 57 4.27 -2.02 -11.32
C TYR A 57 4.17 -0.53 -11.02
N HIS A 58 5.18 0.27 -11.41
CA HIS A 58 5.16 1.69 -11.08
C HIS A 58 4.27 2.47 -12.04
N LEU A 59 3.45 3.40 -11.51
CA LEU A 59 2.58 4.25 -12.34
C LEU A 59 3.34 4.98 -13.46
N LYS A 60 4.61 5.37 -13.20
CA LYS A 60 5.50 6.00 -14.18
C LYS A 60 5.80 5.11 -15.40
N GLU A 61 5.81 3.79 -15.23
CA GLU A 61 6.09 2.83 -16.30
C GLU A 61 4.94 2.70 -17.30
N PHE A 62 3.74 3.16 -16.92
CA PHE A 62 2.57 3.24 -17.80
C PHE A 62 2.49 4.61 -18.53
N GLY A 63 3.52 5.47 -18.39
CA GLY A 63 3.54 6.84 -18.87
C GLY A 63 2.51 7.72 -18.17
N ASP A 64 2.23 8.92 -18.71
CA ASP A 64 1.12 9.79 -18.28
C ASP A 64 -0.28 9.21 -18.61
N GLY A 65 -0.49 7.91 -18.37
CA GLY A 65 -1.72 7.18 -18.69
C GLY A 65 -1.86 6.77 -20.16
N LEU A 66 -0.79 6.89 -20.95
CA LEU A 66 -0.80 6.62 -22.39
C LEU A 66 -0.62 5.13 -22.72
N GLN A 67 0.07 4.36 -21.89
CA GLN A 67 0.27 2.93 -22.13
C GLN A 67 -0.77 2.10 -21.38
N LYS A 68 -1.62 1.44 -22.16
CA LYS A 68 -2.62 0.50 -21.64
C LYS A 68 -1.91 -0.74 -21.07
N PRO A 69 -2.41 -1.33 -19.97
CA PRO A 69 -1.95 -2.65 -19.53
C PRO A 69 -2.19 -3.68 -20.63
N GLN A 70 -1.22 -4.56 -20.84
CA GLN A 70 -1.17 -5.53 -21.92
C GLN A 70 -1.72 -6.89 -21.51
N ASN A 71 -1.76 -7.17 -20.21
CA ASN A 71 -2.25 -8.43 -19.67
C ASN A 71 -2.89 -8.22 -18.29
N LYS A 72 -3.50 -9.28 -17.75
CA LYS A 72 -4.18 -9.28 -16.47
C LYS A 72 -3.27 -8.89 -15.29
N GLU A 73 -1.99 -9.27 -15.34
CA GLU A 73 -1.02 -9.03 -14.27
C GLU A 73 -0.62 -7.56 -14.23
N GLU A 74 -0.38 -6.95 -15.39
CA GLU A 74 -0.12 -5.51 -15.52
C GLU A 74 -1.31 -4.67 -15.09
N LEU A 75 -2.54 -5.08 -15.46
CA LEU A 75 -3.74 -4.39 -15.01
C LEU A 75 -3.90 -4.49 -13.50
N TYR A 76 -3.69 -5.69 -12.93
CA TYR A 76 -3.72 -5.89 -11.48
C TYR A 76 -2.69 -5.00 -10.78
N ASN A 77 -1.43 -5.03 -11.24
CA ASN A 77 -0.34 -4.23 -10.70
C ASN A 77 -0.62 -2.72 -10.80
N LEU A 78 -1.18 -2.26 -11.92
CA LEU A 78 -1.59 -0.86 -12.10
C LEU A 78 -2.63 -0.43 -11.06
N ARG A 79 -3.66 -1.27 -10.83
CA ARG A 79 -4.69 -1.00 -9.81
C ARG A 79 -4.13 -1.09 -8.40
N HIS A 80 -3.28 -2.06 -8.14
CA HIS A 80 -2.56 -2.23 -6.88
C HIS A 80 -1.73 -0.97 -6.55
N SER A 81 -0.91 -0.52 -7.50
CA SER A 81 -0.08 0.69 -7.41
C SER A 81 -0.92 1.96 -7.20
N SER A 82 -2.09 2.04 -7.85
CA SER A 82 -3.05 3.13 -7.64
C SER A 82 -3.58 3.17 -6.20
N LEU A 83 -3.87 2.01 -5.60
CA LEU A 83 -4.29 1.90 -4.20
C LEU A 83 -3.14 2.27 -3.25
N ARG A 84 -1.92 1.76 -3.50
CA ARG A 84 -0.71 2.15 -2.76
C ARG A 84 -0.52 3.68 -2.76
N ASN A 85 -0.67 4.33 -3.90
CA ASN A 85 -0.57 5.79 -4.01
C ASN A 85 -1.63 6.55 -3.17
N VAL A 86 -2.80 5.98 -2.92
CA VAL A 86 -3.78 6.59 -1.98
C VAL A 86 -3.26 6.53 -0.54
N ILE A 87 -2.64 5.41 -0.16
CA ILE A 87 -2.04 5.20 1.17
C ILE A 87 -0.86 6.16 1.36
N GLU A 88 0.07 6.21 0.42
CA GLU A 88 1.26 7.07 0.46
C GLU A 88 0.88 8.56 0.56
N ARG A 89 -0.08 9.02 -0.24
CA ARG A 89 -0.59 10.40 -0.14
C ARG A 89 -1.22 10.68 1.22
N THR A 90 -1.87 9.70 1.84
CA THR A 90 -2.42 9.84 3.19
C THR A 90 -1.29 10.01 4.22
N TYR A 91 -0.25 9.17 4.16
CA TYR A 91 0.93 9.35 5.03
C TYR A 91 1.64 10.69 4.79
N GLY A 92 1.80 11.10 3.53
CA GLY A 92 2.37 12.41 3.18
C GLY A 92 1.56 13.56 3.77
N ALA A 93 0.23 13.50 3.71
CA ALA A 93 -0.63 14.50 4.35
C ALA A 93 -0.44 14.55 5.87
N VAL A 94 -0.31 13.40 6.54
CA VAL A 94 -0.02 13.32 7.98
C VAL A 94 1.34 13.95 8.28
N LYS A 95 2.40 13.54 7.58
CA LYS A 95 3.76 14.08 7.78
C LYS A 95 3.82 15.60 7.55
N ASN A 96 3.10 16.11 6.56
CA ASN A 96 3.00 17.56 6.28
C ASN A 96 2.31 18.33 7.42
N LYS A 97 1.21 17.77 7.95
CA LYS A 97 0.40 18.42 8.98
C LYS A 97 0.96 18.29 10.38
N PHE A 98 1.75 17.26 10.63
CA PHE A 98 2.39 17.01 11.92
C PHE A 98 3.92 16.92 11.76
N PRO A 99 4.61 18.08 11.59
CA PRO A 99 6.07 18.13 11.45
C PRO A 99 6.84 17.52 12.62
N VAL A 100 6.18 17.33 13.78
CA VAL A 100 6.75 16.60 14.92
C VAL A 100 7.21 15.20 14.51
N LEU A 101 6.52 14.53 13.57
CA LEU A 101 6.92 13.21 13.06
C LEU A 101 8.25 13.22 12.29
N LEU A 102 8.71 14.39 11.83
CA LEU A 102 9.98 14.53 11.09
C LEU A 102 11.16 14.87 12.02
N ASN A 103 10.89 15.35 13.23
CA ASN A 103 11.90 15.87 14.16
C ASN A 103 11.77 15.22 15.54
N MET A 104 11.73 13.87 15.58
CA MET A 104 11.53 13.11 16.81
C MET A 104 12.83 12.75 17.56
N ASN A 105 13.99 13.04 16.97
CA ASN A 105 15.30 12.62 17.48
C ASN A 105 15.66 13.16 18.88
N SER A 106 15.02 14.22 19.36
CA SER A 106 15.24 14.77 20.70
C SER A 106 14.42 14.11 21.81
N TYR A 107 13.45 13.24 21.47
CA TYR A 107 12.58 12.57 22.43
C TYR A 107 13.09 11.16 22.73
N ALA A 108 12.85 10.66 23.94
CA ALA A 108 13.12 9.26 24.27
C ALA A 108 12.22 8.33 23.44
N LEU A 109 12.65 7.09 23.19
CA LEU A 109 11.93 6.15 22.32
C LEU A 109 10.46 5.93 22.76
N GLU A 110 10.21 5.89 24.07
CA GLU A 110 8.87 5.77 24.64
C GLU A 110 8.00 7.00 24.31
N GLU A 111 8.57 8.20 24.38
CA GLU A 111 7.90 9.44 24.01
C GLU A 111 7.63 9.51 22.49
N GLN A 112 8.58 9.07 21.66
CA GLN A 112 8.40 8.98 20.20
C GLN A 112 7.23 8.06 19.85
N THR A 113 7.16 6.90 20.50
CA THR A 113 6.09 5.91 20.35
C THR A 113 4.72 6.52 20.70
N GLY A 114 4.62 7.20 21.83
CA GLY A 114 3.40 7.90 22.25
C GLY A 114 3.01 9.05 21.32
N LEU A 115 3.98 9.81 20.81
CA LEU A 115 3.75 10.88 19.83
C LEU A 115 3.18 10.33 18.52
N ILE A 116 3.76 9.25 17.99
CA ILE A 116 3.29 8.58 16.78
C ILE A 116 1.81 8.18 16.93
N GLN A 117 1.48 7.45 18.00
CA GLN A 117 0.11 7.02 18.27
C GLN A 117 -0.86 8.20 18.42
N SER A 118 -0.44 9.24 19.16
CA SER A 118 -1.25 10.44 19.38
C SER A 118 -1.55 11.17 18.08
N VAL A 119 -0.56 11.32 17.20
CA VAL A 119 -0.73 11.98 15.89
C VAL A 119 -1.75 11.23 15.03
N PHE A 120 -1.66 9.90 14.93
CA PHE A 120 -2.62 9.13 14.14
C PHE A 120 -4.04 9.14 14.75
N ALA A 121 -4.16 9.14 16.08
CA ALA A 121 -5.45 9.30 16.76
C ALA A 121 -6.09 10.66 16.48
N ILE A 122 -5.31 11.75 16.60
CA ILE A 122 -5.76 13.11 16.28
C ILE A 122 -6.12 13.23 14.80
N TYR A 123 -5.31 12.70 13.89
CA TYR A 123 -5.61 12.69 12.46
C TYR A 123 -6.98 12.04 12.19
N ASN A 124 -7.23 10.86 12.75
CA ASN A 124 -8.51 10.17 12.59
C ASN A 124 -9.68 10.97 13.17
N PHE A 125 -9.49 11.60 14.34
CA PHE A 125 -10.51 12.45 14.95
C PHE A 125 -10.88 13.62 14.04
N ILE A 126 -9.89 14.35 13.53
CA ILE A 126 -10.09 15.47 12.59
C ILE A 126 -10.79 14.98 11.32
N ARG A 127 -10.35 13.83 10.77
CA ARG A 127 -10.94 13.24 9.56
C ARG A 127 -12.42 12.88 9.71
N ARG A 128 -12.81 12.31 10.86
CA ARG A 128 -14.20 11.90 11.16
C ARG A 128 -15.13 13.10 11.30
N ASN A 129 -14.63 14.18 11.88
CA ASN A 129 -15.38 15.41 12.05
C ASN A 129 -15.44 16.27 10.77
N ARG A 130 -14.84 15.80 9.66
CA ARG A 130 -14.77 16.52 8.37
C ARG A 130 -14.20 17.93 8.49
N ASP A 131 -13.28 18.10 9.43
CA ASP A 131 -12.63 19.37 9.67
C ASP A 131 -11.67 19.70 8.52
N GLU A 132 -11.66 20.97 8.11
CA GLU A 132 -10.85 21.49 6.99
C GLU A 132 -9.36 21.52 7.28
N PHE A 133 -8.93 21.29 8.52
CA PHE A 133 -7.52 21.23 8.94
C PHE A 133 -6.66 20.31 8.05
N LEU A 134 -7.25 19.22 7.52
CA LEU A 134 -6.56 18.29 6.61
C LEU A 134 -6.60 18.72 5.13
N ASN A 135 -7.42 19.71 4.77
CA ASN A 135 -7.68 20.13 3.37
C ASN A 135 -6.72 21.22 2.87
N GLU A 136 -6.01 21.92 3.76
CA GLU A 136 -5.00 22.91 3.37
C GLU A 136 -3.81 22.22 2.68
N HIS A 137 -3.79 22.35 1.35
CA HIS A 137 -2.80 21.79 0.43
C HIS A 137 -1.38 22.31 0.70
N GLY A 138 -0.56 21.48 1.34
CA GLY A 138 0.85 21.41 0.99
C GLY A 138 0.96 20.51 -0.23
N SER A 139 1.31 21.07 -1.39
CA SER A 139 1.91 20.31 -2.47
C SER A 139 3.12 19.58 -1.90
N TYR A 140 2.95 18.32 -1.51
CA TYR A 140 4.09 17.46 -1.24
C TYR A 140 4.80 17.30 -2.59
N THR A 141 5.83 18.12 -2.82
CA THR A 141 6.79 17.80 -3.87
C THR A 141 7.40 16.48 -3.46
N ARG A 142 7.34 15.51 -4.36
CA ARG A 142 8.03 14.22 -4.27
C ARG A 142 9.54 14.52 -4.20
N ASN A 143 10.02 14.97 -3.06
CA ASN A 143 11.43 15.20 -2.83
C ASN A 143 12.05 13.83 -2.63
N GLY A 144 12.42 13.20 -3.74
CA GLY A 144 13.56 12.29 -3.81
C GLY A 144 13.63 11.18 -2.77
N GLU A 145 12.51 10.61 -2.33
CA GLU A 145 12.52 9.17 -2.08
C GLU A 145 12.74 8.57 -3.47
N GLN A 146 14.03 8.42 -3.82
CA GLN A 146 14.45 7.52 -4.89
C GLN A 146 13.70 6.23 -4.56
N ASP A 147 12.82 5.81 -5.47
CA ASP A 147 12.27 4.46 -5.45
C ASP A 147 13.54 3.61 -5.32
N ALA A 148 13.81 3.11 -4.11
CA ALA A 148 15.00 2.31 -3.88
C ALA A 148 14.78 1.15 -4.81
N ASP A 149 15.59 1.10 -5.86
CA ASP A 149 15.63 0.02 -6.84
C ASP A 149 15.49 -1.24 -6.00
N GLU A 150 14.31 -1.89 -6.05
CA GLU A 150 13.94 -3.04 -5.23
C GLU A 150 14.78 -4.21 -5.75
N ARG A 151 16.09 -4.11 -5.51
CA ARG A 151 17.07 -5.14 -5.75
C ARG A 151 16.82 -6.20 -4.72
N ASP A 152 16.07 -7.19 -5.17
CA ASP A 152 16.18 -8.59 -4.79
C ASP A 152 16.67 -8.79 -3.34
N ALA A 153 15.78 -8.54 -2.39
CA ALA A 153 15.93 -9.09 -1.05
C ALA A 153 15.45 -10.55 -1.10
N GLY A 154 16.34 -11.41 -1.62
CA GLY A 154 16.23 -12.85 -1.48
C GLY A 154 16.05 -13.24 0.00
N ASP A 155 15.26 -14.29 0.19
CA ASP A 155 14.96 -14.97 1.44
C ASP A 155 14.16 -14.18 2.49
N THR A 156 12.84 -14.15 2.29
CA THR A 156 11.90 -13.94 3.40
C THR A 156 11.77 -15.23 4.20
N GLU A 157 12.17 -15.19 5.48
CA GLU A 157 11.88 -16.20 6.50
C GLU A 157 10.42 -16.70 6.41
N PRO A 158 10.15 -17.99 6.63
CA PRO A 158 8.86 -18.60 6.33
C PRO A 158 7.76 -18.04 7.24
N VAL A 159 7.04 -17.04 6.73
CA VAL A 159 5.66 -16.75 7.11
C VAL A 159 4.83 -17.87 6.48
N GLU A 160 3.90 -18.46 7.25
CA GLU A 160 3.07 -19.62 6.86
C GLU A 160 2.89 -19.71 5.35
N ALA A 161 3.52 -20.73 4.75
CA ALA A 161 3.50 -20.92 3.31
C ALA A 161 2.05 -20.87 2.83
N ASP A 162 1.73 -19.87 2.00
CA ASP A 162 0.45 -19.80 1.32
C ASP A 162 0.25 -21.15 0.61
N ASP A 163 -0.81 -21.87 0.96
CA ASP A 163 -1.18 -23.17 0.34
C ASP A 163 -1.63 -23.01 -1.13
N GLY A 164 -1.38 -21.83 -1.71
CA GLY A 164 -1.83 -21.38 -3.01
C GLY A 164 -3.16 -20.63 -2.95
N THR A 165 -3.82 -20.52 -1.80
CA THR A 165 -5.11 -19.83 -1.67
C THR A 165 -5.02 -18.36 -2.04
N MET A 166 -4.01 -17.64 -1.52
CA MET A 166 -3.89 -16.20 -1.76
C MET A 166 -3.33 -15.90 -3.14
N LYS A 167 -2.46 -16.77 -3.66
CA LYS A 167 -2.10 -16.77 -5.08
C LYS A 167 -3.32 -16.93 -5.98
N LYS A 168 -4.17 -17.94 -5.70
CA LYS A 168 -5.39 -18.18 -6.47
C LYS A 168 -6.35 -17.01 -6.37
N LEU A 169 -6.56 -16.46 -5.18
CA LEU A 169 -7.38 -15.27 -4.96
C LEU A 169 -6.88 -14.10 -5.82
N ARG A 170 -5.57 -13.85 -5.83
CA ARG A 170 -4.97 -12.81 -6.69
C ARG A 170 -5.23 -13.07 -8.16
N ASP A 171 -5.00 -14.30 -8.62
CA ASP A 171 -5.19 -14.69 -10.02
C ASP A 171 -6.65 -14.59 -10.46
N ASP A 172 -7.59 -14.93 -9.58
CA ASP A 172 -9.04 -14.81 -9.81
C ASP A 172 -9.44 -13.32 -9.91
N ILE A 173 -8.96 -12.47 -8.99
CA ILE A 173 -9.17 -11.01 -9.03
C ILE A 173 -8.60 -10.42 -10.31
N ALA A 174 -7.35 -10.73 -10.66
CA ALA A 174 -6.69 -10.23 -11.86
C ALA A 174 -7.45 -10.63 -13.13
N THR A 175 -7.92 -11.88 -13.18
CA THR A 175 -8.71 -12.39 -14.32
C THR A 175 -10.05 -11.67 -14.43
N ALA A 176 -10.79 -11.51 -13.32
CA ALA A 176 -12.05 -10.78 -13.30
C ALA A 176 -11.88 -9.31 -13.73
N MET A 177 -10.85 -8.63 -13.21
CA MET A 177 -10.49 -7.26 -13.62
C MET A 177 -10.18 -7.16 -15.11
N TRP A 178 -9.46 -8.15 -15.66
CA TRP A 178 -9.10 -8.17 -17.07
C TRP A 178 -10.32 -8.33 -17.98
N VAL A 179 -11.24 -9.22 -17.63
CA VAL A 179 -12.50 -9.41 -18.38
C VAL A 179 -13.31 -8.12 -18.39
N ASP A 180 -13.51 -7.49 -17.23
CA ASP A 180 -14.22 -6.21 -17.12
C ASP A 180 -13.54 -5.09 -17.92
N TYR A 181 -12.21 -5.05 -17.89
CA TYR A 181 -11.43 -4.09 -18.66
C TYR A 181 -11.59 -4.27 -20.17
N LEU A 182 -11.59 -5.50 -20.67
CA LEU A 182 -11.82 -5.79 -22.09
C LEU A 182 -13.23 -5.40 -22.53
N VAL A 183 -14.26 -5.71 -21.72
CA VAL A 183 -15.64 -5.29 -21.99
C VAL A 183 -15.74 -3.76 -22.04
N THR A 184 -15.12 -3.07 -21.09
CA THR A 184 -15.09 -1.60 -21.05
C THR A 184 -14.38 -1.00 -22.26
N LEU A 185 -13.27 -1.61 -22.72
CA LEU A 185 -12.58 -1.17 -23.93
C LEU A 185 -13.46 -1.37 -25.17
N ALA A 186 -14.07 -2.54 -25.34
CA ALA A 186 -14.95 -2.83 -26.46
C ALA A 186 -16.13 -1.84 -26.52
N GLY A 187 -16.75 -1.53 -25.38
CA GLY A 187 -17.83 -0.55 -25.29
C GLY A 187 -17.41 0.91 -25.56
N ARG A 188 -16.16 1.28 -25.29
CA ARG A 188 -15.62 2.64 -25.56
C ARG A 188 -15.18 2.85 -27.00
N TYR A 189 -14.73 1.78 -27.68
CA TYR A 189 -14.19 1.87 -29.03
C TYR A 189 -15.17 1.41 -30.12
N GLY A 190 -16.35 0.89 -29.75
CA GLY A 190 -17.48 0.75 -30.66
C GLY A 190 -17.15 0.05 -31.98
N GLU A 191 -16.65 -1.18 -31.95
CA GLU A 191 -16.57 -2.00 -33.16
C GLU A 191 -17.33 -3.33 -33.01
N VAL A 192 -18.32 -3.41 -33.90
CA VAL A 192 -18.93 -4.58 -34.53
C VAL A 192 -17.96 -5.76 -34.55
N VAL A 193 -18.32 -6.83 -33.82
CA VAL A 193 -17.76 -8.15 -34.09
C VAL A 193 -18.66 -8.82 -35.13
N VAL A 194 -18.29 -8.68 -36.41
CA VAL A 194 -18.23 -9.78 -37.40
C VAL A 194 -17.12 -9.45 -38.40
#